data_AF-A0A7Y2F957-F1
#
_entry.id   AF-A0A7Y2F957-F1
#
_cell.length_a   1.000
_cell.length_b   1.000
_cell.length_c   1.000
_cell.angle_alpha   90.00
_cell.angle_beta   90.00
_cell.angle_gamma   90.00
#
_symmetry.space_group_name_H-M   'P 1'
#
loop_
_entity.id
_entity.type
_entity.pdbx_description
1 polymer ?
#
loop_
_entity_poly.entity_id
_entity_poly.type
_entity_poly.pdbx_seq_one_letter_code
_entity_poly.pdbx_strand_id
1 'polypeptide(L)'
;MALAIFYLLNGLVWIAIISSLGFWAKRLLLTRRRGERSELVPLQGRDRPRWSLAEFLVMFGLMIIIFSILTLVFRNQGYLATPAPDVLVTESMTDQRADTDVATTTVDSDADPASNLIALLLANSLAAILAMSVTLLWLRHSKHVSITHLGLIPDRHDIALGLKAAFWFLPPVLLVSLAASFFIPYEHPVLETLATTRMPGAWFLLFLGTAIIAPITEEFMFRVLLQGGLQKLADPKVTTGATSSLELQSGVAADSENWIAGAYQPPGEISMETTLSPAQADSNQAWLPRAIWPLLVTSVVFAMMHGGQGAAPVPLFFLSIGLGYLYRQTGRITPSLIVHMVLNSLTLSVEFSRMAAGLNATTGI
;
A
#
# COMPACT_ATOMS: atom_id res chain seq x y z
N MET A 1 24.72 -24.81 4.69
CA MET A 1 24.60 -23.34 4.89
C MET A 1 23.18 -22.85 4.62
N ALA A 2 22.60 -23.05 3.43
CA ALA A 2 21.23 -22.61 3.10
C ALA A 2 20.14 -23.10 4.07
N LEU A 3 20.19 -24.38 4.48
CA LEU A 3 19.27 -24.94 5.47
C LEU A 3 19.32 -24.21 6.83
N ALA A 4 20.52 -23.84 7.29
CA ALA A 4 20.69 -23.10 8.53
C ALA A 4 20.13 -21.67 8.42
N ILE A 5 20.30 -21.02 7.27
CA ILE A 5 19.71 -19.70 6.98
C ILE A 5 18.18 -19.80 6.99
N PHE A 6 17.60 -20.81 6.35
CA PHE A 6 16.16 -21.03 6.33
C PHE A 6 15.56 -21.17 7.74
N TYR A 7 16.13 -22.05 8.57
CA TYR A 7 15.65 -22.21 9.95
C TYR A 7 15.91 -20.98 10.82
N LEU A 8 17.02 -20.27 10.61
CA LEU A 8 17.29 -19.02 11.32
C LEU A 8 16.24 -17.96 10.99
N LEU A 9 15.94 -17.73 9.71
CA LEU A 9 14.93 -16.76 9.27
C LEU A 9 13.56 -17.11 9.84
N ASN A 10 13.12 -18.37 9.70
CA ASN A 10 11.84 -18.82 10.28
C ASN A 10 11.81 -18.68 11.81
N GLY A 11 12.90 -19.02 12.50
CA GLY A 11 13.01 -18.83 13.95
C GLY A 11 12.85 -17.35 14.35
N LEU A 12 13.47 -16.43 13.63
CA LEU A 12 13.30 -14.99 13.85
C LEU A 12 11.86 -14.52 13.58
N VAL A 13 11.20 -15.06 12.56
CA VAL A 13 9.78 -14.78 12.27
C VAL A 13 8.89 -15.24 13.43
N TRP A 14 9.09 -16.46 13.93
CA TRP A 14 8.32 -16.98 15.06
C TRP A 14 8.54 -16.18 16.35
N ILE A 15 9.78 -15.77 16.62
CA ILE A 15 10.09 -14.89 17.76
C ILE A 15 9.36 -13.55 17.61
N ALA A 16 9.35 -12.97 16.41
CA ALA A 16 8.64 -11.72 16.13
C ALA A 16 7.12 -11.88 16.32
N ILE A 17 6.53 -13.00 15.88
CA ILE A 17 5.13 -13.35 16.10
C ILE A 17 4.80 -13.40 17.59
N ILE A 18 5.52 -14.20 18.37
CA ILE A 18 5.25 -14.37 19.80
C ILE A 18 5.40 -13.03 20.54
N SER A 19 6.46 -12.28 20.22
CA SER A 19 6.74 -10.99 20.86
C SER A 19 5.69 -9.93 20.52
N SER A 20 5.26 -9.88 19.26
CA SER A 20 4.22 -8.94 18.79
C SER A 20 2.86 -9.27 19.37
N LEU A 21 2.49 -10.56 19.45
CA LEU A 21 1.29 -11.01 20.15
C LEU A 21 1.31 -10.61 21.63
N GLY A 22 2.44 -10.79 22.31
CA GLY A 22 2.61 -10.33 23.70
C GLY A 22 2.42 -8.81 23.85
N PHE A 23 2.95 -8.03 22.92
CA PHE A 23 2.74 -6.59 22.85
C PHE A 23 1.25 -6.23 22.70
N TRP A 24 0.56 -6.86 21.74
CA TRP A 24 -0.87 -6.61 21.49
C TRP A 24 -1.77 -7.07 22.63
N ALA A 25 -1.49 -8.23 23.23
CA ALA A 25 -2.21 -8.74 24.40
C ALA A 25 -2.08 -7.78 25.59
N LYS A 26 -0.84 -7.33 25.88
CA LYS A 26 -0.59 -6.34 26.94
C LYS A 26 -1.35 -5.04 26.68
N ARG A 27 -1.31 -4.54 25.44
CA ARG A 27 -2.02 -3.31 25.05
C ARG A 27 -3.53 -3.46 25.23
N LEU A 28 -4.13 -4.55 24.74
CA LEU A 28 -5.55 -4.84 24.86
C LEU A 28 -5.99 -4.91 26.34
N LEU A 29 -5.20 -5.59 27.18
CA LEU A 29 -5.47 -5.69 28.62
C LEU A 29 -5.39 -4.32 29.32
N LEU A 30 -4.40 -3.50 28.98
CA LEU A 30 -4.27 -2.15 29.55
C LEU A 30 -5.42 -1.23 29.13
N THR A 31 -5.81 -1.25 27.86
CA THR A 31 -6.96 -0.48 27.38
C THR A 31 -8.26 -0.93 28.05
N ARG A 32 -8.47 -2.24 28.26
CA ARG A 32 -9.64 -2.75 28.99
C ARG A 32 -9.64 -2.35 30.48
N ARG A 33 -8.48 -2.32 31.13
CA ARG A 33 -8.36 -2.00 32.57
C ARG A 33 -8.41 -0.50 32.87
N ARG A 34 -7.77 0.33 32.05
CA ARG A 34 -7.61 1.77 32.31
C ARG A 34 -8.57 2.65 31.52
N GLY A 35 -9.29 2.11 30.54
CA GLY A 35 -10.13 2.90 29.63
C GLY A 35 -9.35 3.79 28.65
N GLU A 36 -8.03 3.93 28.82
CA GLU A 36 -7.16 4.73 27.97
C GLU A 36 -6.95 4.05 26.61
N ARG A 37 -7.41 4.71 25.55
CA ARG A 37 -7.09 4.39 24.16
C ARG A 37 -5.93 5.28 23.70
N SER A 38 -4.69 4.86 23.96
CA SER A 38 -3.56 5.50 23.29
C SER A 38 -3.53 5.07 21.82
N GLU A 39 -3.30 6.01 20.91
CA GLU A 39 -3.02 5.69 19.51
C GLU A 39 -1.63 5.05 19.39
N LEU A 40 -1.38 4.23 18.37
CA LEU A 40 -0.04 3.66 18.11
C LEU A 40 0.91 4.76 17.65
N VAL A 41 0.40 5.61 16.77
CA VAL A 41 1.09 6.76 16.19
C VAL A 41 0.13 7.94 16.30
N PRO A 42 0.54 9.05 16.90
CA PRO A 42 -0.31 10.24 17.01
C PRO A 42 -0.55 10.84 15.63
N LEU A 43 -1.76 11.37 15.42
CA LEU A 43 -2.13 12.09 14.20
C LEU A 43 -1.32 13.39 14.07
N GLN A 44 -0.61 13.54 12.95
CA GLN A 44 0.18 14.72 12.62
C GLN A 44 -0.55 15.59 11.59
N GLY A 45 -0.52 16.90 11.80
CA GLY A 45 -1.02 17.87 10.83
C GLY A 45 -0.14 17.91 9.58
N ARG A 46 -0.76 18.01 8.41
CA ARG A 46 -0.05 18.04 7.11
C ARG A 46 -0.76 18.93 6.10
N ASP A 47 -0.12 19.18 4.97
CA ASP A 47 -0.75 19.85 3.84
C ASP A 47 -1.89 18.99 3.27
N ARG A 48 -2.98 19.64 2.90
CA ARG A 48 -4.08 18.97 2.19
C ARG A 48 -3.61 18.50 0.80
N PRO A 49 -3.93 17.25 0.40
CA PRO A 49 -3.60 16.74 -0.93
C PRO A 49 -4.08 17.66 -2.06
N ARG A 50 -3.19 17.97 -3.01
CA ARG A 50 -3.50 18.85 -4.15
C ARG A 50 -4.09 18.11 -5.35
N TRP A 51 -3.85 16.80 -5.44
CA TRP A 51 -4.41 15.89 -6.45
C TRP A 51 -5.80 15.39 -6.05
N SER A 52 -6.38 14.51 -6.85
CA SER A 52 -7.69 13.87 -6.67
C SER A 52 -7.59 12.37 -6.99
N LEU A 53 -8.74 11.68 -7.00
CA LEU A 53 -8.83 10.29 -7.46
C LEU A 53 -8.47 10.14 -8.95
N ALA A 54 -8.62 11.19 -9.76
CA ALA A 54 -8.34 11.13 -11.19
C ALA A 54 -6.88 10.79 -11.47
N GLU A 55 -5.93 11.34 -10.70
CA GLU A 55 -4.51 11.09 -10.88
C GLU A 55 -4.12 9.62 -10.59
N PHE A 56 -4.82 8.94 -9.67
CA PHE A 56 -4.68 7.49 -9.49
C PHE A 56 -5.11 6.72 -10.75
N LEU A 57 -6.27 7.05 -11.32
CA LEU A 57 -6.77 6.39 -12.54
C LEU A 57 -5.86 6.63 -13.74
N VAL A 58 -5.34 7.85 -13.89
CA VAL A 58 -4.38 8.19 -14.95
C VAL A 58 -3.09 7.39 -14.79
N MET A 59 -2.50 7.35 -13.58
CA MET A 59 -1.29 6.57 -13.35
C MET A 59 -1.52 5.08 -13.62
N PHE A 60 -2.63 4.52 -13.13
CA PHE A 60 -2.96 3.11 -13.34
C PHE A 60 -3.14 2.78 -14.84
N GLY A 61 -3.86 3.65 -15.57
CA GLY A 61 -3.99 3.52 -17.03
C GLY A 61 -2.66 3.63 -17.76
N LEU A 62 -1.78 4.55 -17.35
CA LEU A 62 -0.43 4.69 -17.91
C LEU A 62 0.40 3.42 -17.68
N MET A 63 0.31 2.78 -16.51
CA MET A 63 1.01 1.51 -16.25
C MET A 63 0.58 0.43 -17.25
N ILE A 64 -0.73 0.27 -17.49
CA ILE A 64 -1.26 -0.73 -18.43
C ILE A 64 -0.78 -0.43 -19.85
N ILE A 65 -0.86 0.83 -20.29
CA ILE A 65 -0.46 1.23 -21.65
C ILE A 65 1.04 1.04 -21.85
N ILE A 66 1.88 1.51 -20.92
CA ILE A 66 3.34 1.38 -21.02
C ILE A 66 3.75 -0.09 -20.99
N PHE A 67 3.15 -0.89 -20.11
CA PHE A 67 3.41 -2.34 -20.06
C PHE A 67 3.03 -3.02 -21.38
N SER A 68 1.89 -2.68 -21.96
CA SER A 68 1.44 -3.23 -23.25
C SER A 68 2.38 -2.84 -24.40
N ILE A 69 2.88 -1.60 -24.42
CA ILE A 69 3.86 -1.15 -25.40
C ILE A 69 5.21 -1.87 -25.21
N LEU A 70 5.70 -1.97 -23.97
CA LEU A 70 6.97 -2.63 -23.68
C LEU A 70 6.94 -4.11 -24.05
N THR A 71 5.85 -4.81 -23.73
CA THR A 71 5.70 -6.22 -24.11
C THR A 71 5.61 -6.40 -25.64
N LEU A 72 4.94 -5.51 -26.36
CA LEU A 72 4.95 -5.50 -27.83
C LEU A 72 6.35 -5.28 -28.40
N VAL A 73 7.09 -4.29 -27.87
CA VAL A 73 8.48 -4.01 -28.29
C VAL A 73 9.37 -5.21 -27.99
N PHE A 74 9.27 -5.80 -26.81
CA PHE A 74 10.07 -6.96 -26.42
C PHE A 74 9.80 -8.16 -27.31
N ARG A 75 8.53 -8.39 -27.67
CA ARG A 75 8.15 -9.43 -28.64
C ARG A 75 8.73 -9.17 -30.02
N ASN A 76 8.64 -7.94 -30.53
CA ASN A 76 9.18 -7.58 -31.84
C ASN A 76 10.71 -7.69 -31.91
N GLN A 77 11.40 -7.54 -30.78
CA GLN A 77 12.86 -7.70 -30.67
C GLN A 77 13.28 -9.15 -30.36
N GLY A 78 12.33 -10.09 -30.27
CA GLY A 78 12.61 -11.51 -29.99
C GLY A 78 12.90 -11.83 -28.53
N TYR A 79 12.67 -10.91 -27.59
CA TYR A 79 12.83 -11.15 -26.14
C TYR A 79 11.63 -11.87 -25.51
N LEU A 80 10.46 -11.84 -26.17
CA LEU A 80 9.26 -12.54 -25.75
C LEU A 80 8.76 -13.43 -26.88
N ALA A 81 8.42 -14.68 -26.56
CA ALA A 81 7.74 -15.57 -27.49
C ALA A 81 6.41 -14.95 -27.97
N THR A 82 6.12 -15.12 -29.25
CA THR A 82 4.74 -15.01 -29.73
C THR A 82 3.96 -16.17 -29.14
N PRO A 83 2.81 -15.92 -28.45
CA PRO A 83 1.89 -17.00 -28.16
C PRO A 83 1.60 -17.70 -29.49
N ALA A 84 1.68 -19.04 -29.52
CA ALA A 84 1.11 -19.77 -30.64
C ALA A 84 -0.34 -19.27 -30.79
N PRO A 85 -0.83 -18.96 -32.01
CA PRO A 85 -2.24 -18.69 -32.17
C PRO A 85 -2.96 -19.88 -31.56
N ASP A 86 -3.74 -19.64 -30.49
CA ASP A 86 -4.63 -20.64 -29.96
C ASP A 86 -5.36 -21.21 -31.17
N VAL A 87 -5.17 -22.51 -31.42
CA VAL A 87 -6.08 -23.23 -32.27
C VAL A 87 -7.42 -22.99 -31.58
N LEU A 88 -8.22 -22.11 -32.19
CA LEU A 88 -9.64 -22.05 -31.98
C LEU A 88 -10.11 -23.47 -32.26
N VAL A 89 -10.14 -24.31 -31.22
CA VAL A 89 -10.93 -25.52 -31.21
C VAL A 89 -12.35 -25.01 -31.25
N THR A 90 -12.77 -24.71 -32.48
CA THR A 90 -14.16 -24.65 -32.84
C THR A 90 -14.63 -26.06 -32.50
N GLU A 91 -15.37 -26.22 -31.40
CA GLU A 91 -16.14 -27.43 -31.15
C GLU A 91 -17.21 -27.51 -32.26
N SER A 92 -16.76 -27.89 -33.45
CA SER A 92 -17.59 -28.36 -34.53
C SER A 92 -17.85 -29.82 -34.22
N MET A 93 -18.97 -30.08 -33.56
CA MET A 93 -19.60 -31.39 -33.63
C MET A 93 -19.83 -31.73 -35.10
N THR A 94 -18.94 -32.49 -35.73
CA THR A 94 -19.23 -33.28 -36.92
C THR A 94 -18.12 -34.28 -37.21
N ASP A 95 -18.49 -35.52 -36.94
CA ASP A 95 -18.23 -36.70 -37.76
C ASP A 95 -16.84 -37.34 -37.83
N GLN A 96 -16.92 -38.66 -37.77
CA GLN A 96 -15.89 -39.65 -37.54
C GLN A 96 -15.49 -40.25 -38.89
N ARG A 97 -14.25 -40.01 -39.38
CA ARG A 97 -13.44 -40.99 -40.13
C ARG A 97 -12.16 -40.42 -40.77
N ALA A 98 -11.16 -41.31 -40.76
CA ALA A 98 -10.09 -41.52 -41.74
C ALA A 98 -8.79 -40.71 -41.60
N ASP A 99 -7.75 -41.45 -41.21
CA ASP A 99 -6.38 -41.44 -41.74
C ASP A 99 -5.93 -40.18 -42.46
N THR A 100 -5.10 -39.39 -41.78
CA THR A 100 -3.98 -38.72 -42.44
C THR A 100 -2.89 -38.46 -41.41
N ASP A 101 -1.67 -38.89 -41.72
CA ASP A 101 -0.44 -38.53 -41.03
C ASP A 101 -0.29 -37.00 -41.03
N VAL A 102 -0.83 -36.34 -40.01
CA VAL A 102 -0.50 -34.95 -39.73
C VAL A 102 0.82 -34.99 -38.98
N ALA A 103 1.90 -34.75 -39.73
CA ALA A 103 3.17 -34.35 -39.15
C ALA A 103 2.88 -33.24 -38.14
N THR A 104 3.01 -33.57 -36.85
CA THR A 104 2.99 -32.60 -35.77
C THR A 104 4.21 -31.72 -35.99
N THR A 105 4.02 -30.62 -36.73
CA THR A 105 4.99 -29.53 -36.75
C THR A 105 4.96 -28.97 -35.34
N THR A 106 5.82 -29.50 -34.47
CA THR A 106 6.21 -28.84 -33.24
C THR A 106 6.79 -27.52 -33.68
N VAL A 107 5.98 -26.48 -33.66
CA VAL A 107 6.49 -25.11 -33.70
C VAL A 107 7.28 -24.99 -32.41
N ASP A 108 8.58 -25.24 -32.50
CA ASP A 108 9.53 -24.96 -31.43
C ASP A 108 9.31 -23.50 -31.06
N SER A 109 8.69 -23.27 -29.92
CA SER A 109 8.77 -21.97 -29.27
C SER A 109 10.21 -21.86 -28.77
N ASP A 110 11.13 -21.44 -29.64
CA ASP A 110 12.58 -21.32 -29.40
C ASP A 110 12.96 -20.42 -28.19
N ALA A 111 11.99 -19.80 -27.53
CA ALA A 111 12.23 -18.97 -26.36
C ALA A 111 12.22 -19.79 -25.07
N ASP A 112 13.38 -19.85 -24.41
CA ASP A 112 13.55 -20.36 -23.05
C ASP A 112 12.50 -19.74 -22.10
N PRO A 113 11.65 -20.53 -21.41
CA PRO A 113 10.66 -20.03 -20.44
C PRO A 113 11.24 -19.02 -19.43
N ALA A 114 12.51 -19.19 -19.09
CA ALA A 114 13.25 -18.30 -18.20
C ALA A 114 13.46 -16.90 -18.78
N SER A 115 13.78 -16.82 -20.08
CA SER A 115 13.96 -15.57 -20.81
C SER A 115 12.66 -14.78 -20.91
N ASN A 116 11.55 -15.47 -21.16
CA ASN A 116 10.21 -14.88 -21.16
C ASN A 116 9.85 -14.28 -19.80
N LEU A 117 10.12 -15.03 -18.71
CA LEU A 117 9.87 -14.53 -17.35
C LEU A 117 10.69 -13.27 -17.05
N ILE A 118 11.99 -13.26 -17.37
CA ILE A 118 12.85 -12.09 -17.17
C ILE A 118 12.32 -10.88 -17.94
N ALA A 119 11.97 -11.07 -19.22
CA ALA A 119 11.45 -10.00 -20.07
C ALA A 119 10.12 -9.44 -19.51
N LEU A 120 9.22 -10.29 -19.00
CA LEU A 120 7.98 -9.85 -18.36
C LEU A 120 8.23 -9.07 -17.06
N LEU A 121 9.14 -9.56 -16.19
CA LEU A 121 9.51 -8.88 -14.94
C LEU A 121 10.12 -7.51 -15.21
N LEU A 122 10.99 -7.41 -16.23
CA LEU A 122 11.58 -6.15 -16.67
C LEU A 122 10.52 -5.20 -17.23
N ALA A 123 9.65 -5.67 -18.12
CA ALA A 123 8.58 -4.85 -18.70
C ALA A 123 7.65 -4.29 -17.62
N ASN A 124 7.27 -5.12 -16.64
CA ASN A 124 6.43 -4.69 -15.52
C ASN A 124 7.14 -3.63 -14.65
N SER A 125 8.39 -3.88 -14.27
CA SER A 125 9.17 -2.96 -13.43
C SER A 125 9.42 -1.62 -14.13
N LEU A 126 9.72 -1.63 -15.43
CA LEU A 126 9.91 -0.43 -16.23
C LEU A 126 8.60 0.35 -16.39
N ALA A 127 7.48 -0.34 -16.67
CA ALA A 127 6.17 0.30 -16.78
C ALA A 127 5.77 1.03 -15.49
N ALA A 128 6.00 0.38 -14.34
CA ALA A 128 5.76 0.96 -13.02
C ALA A 128 6.57 2.25 -12.79
N ILE A 129 7.90 2.19 -12.99
CA ILE A 129 8.80 3.34 -12.80
C ILE A 129 8.47 4.48 -13.76
N LEU A 130 8.23 4.17 -15.04
CA LEU A 130 7.92 5.18 -16.06
C LEU A 130 6.57 5.85 -15.77
N ALA A 131 5.53 5.09 -15.46
CA ALA A 131 4.21 5.65 -15.13
C ALA A 131 4.27 6.52 -13.86
N MET A 132 4.98 6.07 -12.82
CA MET A 132 5.20 6.85 -11.60
C MET A 132 5.97 8.14 -11.92
N SER A 133 7.03 8.07 -12.73
CA SER A 133 7.86 9.23 -13.10
C SER A 133 7.06 10.26 -13.89
N VAL A 134 6.30 9.82 -14.90
CA VAL A 134 5.41 10.69 -15.68
C VAL A 134 4.38 11.37 -14.77
N THR A 135 3.78 10.61 -13.85
CA THR A 135 2.79 11.14 -12.90
C THR A 135 3.40 12.15 -11.93
N LEU A 136 4.60 11.88 -11.40
CA LEU A 136 5.33 12.81 -10.53
C LEU A 136 5.69 14.12 -11.25
N LEU A 137 6.17 14.02 -12.49
CA LEU A 137 6.47 15.20 -13.32
C LEU A 137 5.19 16.00 -13.58
N TRP A 138 4.09 15.33 -13.93
CA TRP A 138 2.80 15.98 -14.16
C TRP A 138 2.28 16.70 -12.91
N LEU A 139 2.36 16.06 -11.74
CA LEU A 139 1.99 16.66 -10.44
C LEU A 139 2.88 17.85 -10.08
N ARG A 140 4.18 17.75 -10.32
CA ARG A 140 5.15 18.83 -10.07
C ARG A 140 4.82 20.05 -10.93
N HIS A 141 4.58 19.87 -12.23
CA HIS A 141 4.30 20.97 -13.15
C HIS A 141 2.89 21.55 -12.98
N SER A 142 1.87 20.71 -12.78
CA SER A 142 0.47 21.17 -12.78
C SER A 142 -0.03 21.60 -11.40
N LYS A 143 0.49 21.00 -10.33
CA LYS A 143 -0.01 21.18 -8.96
C LYS A 143 1.06 21.69 -7.99
N HIS A 144 2.27 21.97 -8.48
CA HIS A 144 3.40 22.47 -7.69
C HIS A 144 3.70 21.57 -6.48
N VAL A 145 3.55 20.25 -6.64
CA VAL A 145 3.83 19.25 -5.61
C VAL A 145 5.32 18.90 -5.65
N SER A 146 6.01 19.05 -4.53
CA SER A 146 7.41 18.62 -4.39
C SER A 146 7.49 17.23 -3.74
N ILE A 147 8.56 16.48 -4.07
CA ILE A 147 8.89 15.18 -3.48
C ILE A 147 9.03 15.23 -1.95
N THR A 148 9.40 16.40 -1.40
CA THR A 148 9.45 16.65 0.04
C THR A 148 8.05 16.60 0.68
N HIS A 149 7.04 17.16 0.02
CA HIS A 149 5.66 17.17 0.52
C HIS A 149 5.02 15.78 0.47
N LEU A 150 5.52 14.90 -0.41
CA LEU A 150 5.05 13.52 -0.51
C LEU A 150 5.67 12.60 0.55
N GLY A 151 6.67 13.08 1.31
CA GLY A 151 7.42 12.28 2.26
C GLY A 151 8.29 11.20 1.59
N LEU A 152 8.62 11.38 0.30
CA LEU A 152 9.48 10.45 -0.47
C LEU A 152 10.95 10.54 -0.06
N ILE A 153 11.35 11.62 0.62
CA ILE A 153 12.69 11.73 1.19
C ILE A 153 12.66 11.06 2.58
N PRO A 154 13.36 9.94 2.77
CA PRO A 154 13.31 9.22 4.03
C PRO A 154 14.02 9.98 5.14
N ASP A 155 13.36 10.12 6.29
CA ASP A 155 13.98 10.54 7.55
C ASP A 155 14.26 9.33 8.44
N ARG A 156 15.28 9.43 9.30
CA ARG A 156 15.64 8.38 10.27
C ARG A 156 14.47 8.04 11.19
N HIS A 157 13.68 9.05 11.59
CA HIS A 157 12.49 8.83 12.42
C HIS A 157 11.43 8.02 11.68
N ASP A 158 11.22 8.28 10.40
CA ASP A 158 10.24 7.55 9.58
C ASP A 158 10.68 6.11 9.30
N ILE A 159 11.97 5.89 9.04
CA ILE A 159 12.53 4.54 8.91
C ILE A 159 12.36 3.77 10.23
N ALA A 160 12.73 4.37 11.36
CA ALA A 160 12.57 3.74 12.67
C ALA A 160 11.10 3.46 13.00
N LEU A 161 10.19 4.37 12.63
CA LEU A 161 8.75 4.16 12.77
C LEU A 161 8.28 3.00 11.88
N GLY A 162 8.72 2.94 10.62
CA GLY A 162 8.41 1.84 9.70
C GLY A 162 8.89 0.49 10.24
N LEU A 163 10.10 0.39 10.77
CA LEU A 163 10.61 -0.84 11.38
C LEU A 163 9.82 -1.26 12.63
N LYS A 164 9.46 -0.31 13.50
CA LYS A 164 8.57 -0.58 14.65
C LYS A 164 7.20 -1.03 14.20
N ALA A 165 6.65 -0.39 13.18
CA ALA A 165 5.37 -0.73 12.60
C ALA A 165 5.38 -2.10 11.91
N ALA A 166 6.50 -2.49 11.30
CA ALA A 166 6.66 -3.82 10.74
C ALA A 166 6.52 -4.88 11.84
N PHE A 167 7.13 -4.65 13.01
CA PHE A 167 6.93 -5.51 14.18
C PHE A 167 5.48 -5.51 14.70
N TRP A 168 4.76 -4.39 14.64
CA TRP A 168 3.36 -4.33 15.09
C TRP A 168 2.40 -5.03 14.14
N PHE A 169 2.56 -4.84 12.83
CA PHE A 169 1.56 -5.21 11.84
C PHE A 169 1.86 -6.51 11.11
N LEU A 170 3.14 -6.78 10.76
CA LEU A 170 3.46 -7.96 9.97
C LEU A 170 3.15 -9.27 10.69
N PRO A 171 3.47 -9.46 11.99
CA PRO A 171 3.23 -10.76 12.61
C PRO A 171 1.73 -11.14 12.72
N PRO A 172 0.81 -10.23 13.10
CA PRO A 172 -0.63 -10.49 12.96
C PRO A 172 -1.05 -10.80 11.52
N VAL A 173 -0.51 -10.08 10.52
CA VAL A 173 -0.79 -10.34 9.10
C VAL A 173 -0.31 -11.73 8.68
N LEU A 174 0.87 -12.17 9.12
CA LEU A 174 1.40 -13.52 8.86
C LEU A 174 0.53 -14.60 9.50
N LEU A 175 -0.02 -14.36 10.69
CA LEU A 175 -0.99 -15.29 11.30
C LEU A 175 -2.31 -15.36 10.52
N VAL A 176 -2.79 -14.23 9.99
CA VAL A 176 -3.94 -14.23 9.09
C VAL A 176 -3.62 -14.98 7.79
N SER A 177 -2.41 -14.80 7.26
CA SER A 177 -1.94 -15.54 6.08
C SER A 177 -1.90 -17.05 6.34
N LEU A 178 -1.39 -17.47 7.50
CA LEU A 178 -1.39 -18.86 7.94
C LEU A 178 -2.82 -19.39 8.15
N ALA A 179 -3.71 -18.59 8.71
CA ALA A 179 -5.10 -18.99 8.86
C ALA A 179 -5.78 -19.16 7.50
N ALA A 180 -5.54 -18.24 6.56
CA ALA A 180 -6.13 -18.26 5.23
C ALA A 180 -5.63 -19.45 4.39
N SER A 181 -4.38 -19.89 4.57
CA SER A 181 -3.83 -21.04 3.85
C SER A 181 -4.51 -22.37 4.21
N PHE A 182 -5.20 -22.46 5.36
CA PHE A 182 -6.03 -23.63 5.69
C PHE A 182 -7.33 -23.71 4.88
N PHE A 183 -7.79 -22.59 4.29
CA PHE A 183 -9.08 -22.52 3.59
C PHE A 183 -8.92 -22.43 2.07
N ILE A 184 -7.83 -21.84 1.58
CA ILE A 184 -7.60 -21.61 0.16
C ILE A 184 -6.17 -22.05 -0.15
N PRO A 185 -5.97 -23.04 -1.05
CA PRO A 185 -4.64 -23.43 -1.49
C PRO A 185 -3.87 -22.22 -2.03
N TYR A 186 -2.61 -22.10 -1.60
CA TYR A 186 -1.74 -21.03 -2.06
C TYR A 186 -1.10 -21.43 -3.40
N GLU A 187 -1.48 -20.75 -4.47
CA GLU A 187 -0.86 -20.91 -5.79
C GLU A 187 0.05 -19.70 -6.06
N HIS A 188 1.34 -19.95 -6.35
CA HIS A 188 2.27 -18.87 -6.70
C HIS A 188 3.00 -19.17 -8.02
N PRO A 189 2.36 -18.92 -9.18
CA PRO A 189 2.86 -19.33 -10.50
C PRO A 189 4.28 -18.82 -10.81
N VAL A 190 4.62 -17.64 -10.30
CA VAL A 190 5.94 -17.01 -10.51
C VAL A 190 7.04 -17.74 -9.71
N LEU A 191 6.77 -18.16 -8.47
CA LEU A 191 7.75 -18.88 -7.67
C LEU A 191 7.98 -20.30 -8.18
N GLU A 192 6.94 -20.97 -8.71
CA GLU A 192 7.07 -22.30 -9.33
C GLU A 192 7.94 -22.25 -10.59
N THR A 193 7.73 -21.23 -11.43
CA THR A 193 8.55 -21.02 -12.63
C THR A 193 10.02 -20.75 -12.27
N LEU A 194 10.27 -20.01 -11.18
CA LEU A 194 11.63 -19.72 -10.69
C LEU A 194 12.32 -20.92 -10.03
N ALA A 195 11.57 -21.75 -9.29
CA ALA A 195 12.10 -22.99 -8.70
C ALA A 195 12.63 -23.94 -9.78
N THR A 196 11.97 -23.94 -10.94
CA THR A 196 12.33 -24.78 -12.10
C THR A 196 13.54 -24.23 -12.86
N THR A 197 13.70 -22.91 -12.91
CA THR A 197 14.67 -22.21 -13.78
C THR A 197 16.09 -22.09 -13.19
N ARG A 198 16.26 -22.10 -11.86
CA ARG A 198 17.57 -22.01 -11.15
C ARG A 198 18.55 -20.90 -11.61
N MET A 199 18.09 -19.85 -12.29
CA MET A 199 18.98 -18.77 -12.76
C MET A 199 19.16 -17.66 -11.70
N PRO A 200 20.39 -17.37 -11.23
CA PRO A 200 20.63 -16.31 -10.24
C PRO A 200 20.16 -14.91 -10.69
N GLY A 201 20.23 -14.61 -11.99
CA GLY A 201 19.79 -13.32 -12.54
C GLY A 201 18.27 -13.10 -12.42
N ALA A 202 17.46 -14.15 -12.61
CA ALA A 202 16.01 -14.07 -12.45
C ALA A 202 15.62 -13.80 -11.00
N TRP A 203 16.33 -14.42 -10.04
CA TRP A 203 16.15 -14.16 -8.61
C TRP A 203 16.47 -12.71 -8.22
N PHE A 204 17.58 -12.18 -8.71
CA PHE A 204 17.95 -10.79 -8.44
C PHE A 204 16.89 -9.82 -9.00
N LEU A 205 16.44 -10.03 -10.24
CA LEU A 205 15.40 -9.19 -10.84
C LEU A 205 14.04 -9.31 -10.15
N LEU A 206 13.65 -10.52 -9.75
CA LEU A 206 12.45 -10.71 -8.93
C LEU A 206 12.57 -9.98 -7.59
N PHE A 207 13.70 -10.10 -6.91
CA PHE A 207 13.91 -9.41 -5.64
C PHE A 207 13.85 -7.89 -5.83
N LEU A 208 14.56 -7.36 -6.81
CA LEU A 208 14.56 -5.92 -7.09
C LEU A 208 13.15 -5.43 -7.49
N GLY A 209 12.46 -6.17 -8.35
CA GLY A 209 11.11 -5.86 -8.80
C GLY A 209 10.10 -5.90 -7.65
N THR A 210 10.03 -7.01 -6.94
CA THR A 210 8.99 -7.28 -5.94
C THR A 210 9.31 -6.69 -4.56
N ALA A 211 10.56 -6.70 -4.11
CA ALA A 211 10.92 -6.20 -2.78
C ALA A 211 11.15 -4.69 -2.73
N ILE A 212 11.46 -4.06 -3.88
CA ILE A 212 11.85 -2.65 -3.94
C ILE A 212 10.95 -1.84 -4.87
N ILE A 213 10.93 -2.15 -6.17
CA ILE A 213 10.24 -1.33 -7.18
C ILE A 213 8.72 -1.34 -6.99
N ALA A 214 8.13 -2.51 -6.76
CA ALA A 214 6.70 -2.68 -6.55
C ALA A 214 6.23 -1.92 -5.30
N PRO A 215 6.82 -2.09 -4.10
CA PRO A 215 6.45 -1.28 -2.93
C PRO A 215 6.55 0.23 -3.15
N ILE A 216 7.60 0.71 -3.84
CA ILE A 216 7.73 2.16 -4.13
C ILE A 216 6.55 2.65 -4.97
N THR A 217 6.23 1.92 -6.04
CA THR A 217 5.18 2.29 -6.99
C THR A 217 3.80 2.15 -6.36
N GLU A 218 3.56 1.05 -5.66
CA GLU A 218 2.29 0.74 -5.02
C GLU A 218 2.00 1.70 -3.87
N GLU A 219 2.94 1.98 -2.97
CA GLU A 219 2.68 2.93 -1.88
C GLU A 219 2.45 4.35 -2.41
N PHE A 220 3.10 4.74 -3.52
CA PHE A 220 2.78 5.99 -4.20
C PHE A 220 1.37 5.95 -4.79
N MET A 221 1.02 4.92 -5.55
CA MET A 221 -0.28 4.80 -6.20
C MET A 221 -1.44 4.70 -5.19
N PHE A 222 -1.33 3.82 -4.19
CA PHE A 222 -2.40 3.54 -3.24
C PHE A 222 -2.45 4.50 -2.06
N ARG A 223 -1.31 4.87 -1.44
CA ARG A 223 -1.35 5.77 -0.27
C ARG A 223 -1.40 7.22 -0.71
N VAL A 224 -0.48 7.61 -1.59
CA VAL A 224 -0.40 9.01 -2.01
C VAL A 224 -1.59 9.35 -2.89
N LEU A 225 -1.75 8.71 -4.04
CA LEU A 225 -2.79 9.10 -5.00
C LEU A 225 -4.20 8.68 -4.56
N LEU A 226 -4.45 7.38 -4.37
CA LEU A 226 -5.79 6.88 -4.04
C LEU A 226 -6.27 7.33 -2.66
N GLN A 227 -5.58 6.94 -1.59
CA GLN A 227 -6.00 7.28 -0.23
C GLN A 227 -5.96 8.80 0.00
N GLY A 228 -4.90 9.49 -0.44
CA GLY A 228 -4.83 10.96 -0.34
C GLY A 228 -5.94 11.67 -1.13
N GLY A 229 -6.25 11.20 -2.34
CA GLY A 229 -7.35 11.72 -3.15
C GLY A 229 -8.72 11.50 -2.49
N LEU A 230 -8.96 10.31 -1.94
CA LEU A 230 -10.20 9.98 -1.23
C LEU A 230 -10.32 10.75 0.11
N GLN A 231 -9.22 10.97 0.83
CA GLN A 231 -9.24 11.81 2.05
C GLN A 231 -9.57 13.26 1.73
N LYS A 232 -9.08 13.79 0.60
CA LYS A 232 -9.46 15.13 0.13
C LYS A 232 -10.95 15.21 -0.22
N LEU A 233 -11.52 14.15 -0.79
CA LEU A 233 -12.95 14.05 -1.09
C LEU A 233 -13.78 13.95 0.19
N ALA A 234 -13.30 13.21 1.19
CA ALA A 234 -13.96 13.01 2.47
C ALA A 234 -14.03 14.29 3.33
N ASP A 235 -13.02 15.16 3.21
CA ASP A 235 -12.91 16.39 3.98
C ASP A 235 -13.08 17.61 3.05
N PRO A 236 -14.26 17.88 2.44
CA PRO A 236 -14.47 19.09 1.65
C PRO A 236 -14.13 20.32 2.49
N LYS A 237 -13.56 21.36 1.86
CA LYS A 237 -13.23 22.60 2.58
C LYS A 237 -14.53 23.05 3.28
N VAL A 238 -14.51 23.12 4.61
CA VAL A 238 -15.61 23.78 5.33
C VAL A 238 -15.55 25.22 4.84
N THR A 239 -16.48 25.59 3.96
CA THR A 239 -16.70 26.99 3.60
C THR A 239 -17.18 27.62 4.89
N THR A 240 -16.31 28.38 5.56
CA THR A 240 -16.68 29.25 6.68
C THR A 240 -17.70 30.26 6.16
N GLY A 241 -18.97 29.93 6.36
CA GLY A 241 -20.12 30.67 5.88
C GLY A 241 -21.39 29.84 6.13
N ALA A 242 -22.00 30.08 7.29
CA ALA A 242 -23.16 29.39 7.88
C ALA A 242 -22.80 28.19 8.78
N THR A 243 -23.46 28.18 9.95
CA THR A 243 -23.45 27.15 11.02
C THR A 243 -22.20 27.05 11.90
N SER A 244 -21.92 28.11 12.67
CA SER A 244 -21.31 27.96 14.01
C SER A 244 -21.73 29.11 14.93
N SER A 245 -23.03 29.33 15.06
CA SER A 245 -23.60 30.29 16.02
C SER A 245 -24.85 29.77 16.73
N LEU A 246 -25.09 28.45 16.76
CA LEU A 246 -26.30 27.87 17.38
C LEU A 246 -26.08 26.70 18.34
N GLU A 247 -24.85 26.36 18.71
CA GLU A 247 -24.60 25.28 19.72
C GLU A 247 -23.57 25.66 20.79
N LEU A 248 -23.66 26.89 21.31
CA LEU A 248 -23.03 27.23 22.60
C LEU A 248 -23.85 28.29 23.36
N GLN A 249 -25.16 28.04 23.47
CA GLN A 249 -26.00 28.77 24.42
C GLN A 249 -27.17 27.90 24.87
N SER A 250 -26.87 26.80 25.56
CA SER A 250 -27.87 26.05 26.33
C SER A 250 -27.16 25.35 27.50
N GLY A 251 -26.92 26.10 28.57
CA GLY A 251 -26.30 25.56 29.78
C GLY A 251 -25.86 26.59 30.81
N VAL A 252 -26.63 27.67 31.02
CA VAL A 252 -26.52 28.45 32.26
C VAL A 252 -27.92 28.56 32.84
N ALA A 253 -28.26 27.60 33.69
CA ALA A 253 -29.39 27.69 34.59
C ALA A 253 -28.92 28.45 35.85
N ALA A 254 -29.62 29.56 36.12
CA ALA A 254 -29.94 30.13 37.41
C ALA A 254 -28.90 30.03 38.54
N ASP A 255 -28.21 31.15 38.81
CA ASP A 255 -28.10 31.64 40.18
C ASP A 255 -28.43 33.13 40.18
N SER A 256 -29.57 33.43 40.79
CA SER A 256 -30.09 34.77 41.02
C SER A 256 -29.62 35.25 42.38
N GLU A 257 -28.63 36.13 42.44
CA GLU A 257 -28.43 37.10 43.53
C GLU A 257 -27.32 38.08 43.14
N ASN A 258 -27.47 39.36 43.51
CA ASN A 258 -26.59 40.51 43.22
C ASN A 258 -26.76 41.28 41.89
N TRP A 259 -27.98 41.76 41.61
CA TRP A 259 -28.24 42.80 40.60
C TRP A 259 -28.07 44.25 41.11
N ILE A 260 -27.58 44.47 42.34
CA ILE A 260 -27.39 45.80 42.94
C ILE A 260 -25.93 45.99 43.39
N ALA A 261 -24.99 46.04 42.43
CA ALA A 261 -23.67 46.63 42.65
C ALA A 261 -22.98 46.87 41.30
N GLY A 262 -22.90 48.13 40.85
CA GLY A 262 -21.96 48.50 39.77
C GLY A 262 -22.44 49.48 38.71
N ALA A 263 -23.59 50.15 38.87
CA ALA A 263 -24.00 51.24 37.99
C ALA A 263 -23.14 52.51 38.22
N TYR A 264 -21.86 52.47 37.82
CA TYR A 264 -21.02 53.62 37.47
C TYR A 264 -19.66 53.13 36.93
N GLN A 265 -19.36 53.35 35.65
CA GLN A 265 -17.99 53.31 35.12
C GLN A 265 -17.66 54.70 34.56
N PRO A 266 -16.56 55.34 34.98
CA PRO A 266 -16.18 56.67 34.48
C PRO A 266 -15.74 56.59 33.00
N PRO A 267 -15.93 57.66 32.20
CA PRO A 267 -15.50 57.69 30.82
C PRO A 267 -13.98 57.93 30.75
N GLY A 268 -13.21 56.87 30.50
CA GLY A 268 -11.76 56.97 30.40
C GLY A 268 -11.13 55.71 29.82
N GLU A 269 -10.41 55.90 28.71
CA GLU A 269 -9.58 54.97 27.95
C GLU A 269 -10.30 54.13 26.89
N ILE A 270 -10.28 54.67 25.66
CA ILE A 270 -10.27 53.89 24.43
C ILE A 270 -9.01 53.04 24.47
N SER A 271 -9.07 51.88 25.11
CA SER A 271 -8.15 50.79 24.81
C SER A 271 -8.46 50.39 23.37
N MET A 272 -7.52 50.62 22.45
CA MET A 272 -7.55 49.94 21.15
C MET A 272 -7.38 48.46 21.42
N GLU A 273 -8.46 47.79 21.79
CA GLU A 273 -8.58 46.35 21.64
C GLU A 273 -8.48 46.13 20.13
N THR A 274 -7.31 45.66 19.71
CA THR A 274 -7.08 45.20 18.35
C THR A 274 -8.05 44.06 18.15
N THR A 275 -9.23 44.37 17.62
CA THR A 275 -10.15 43.40 17.04
C THR A 275 -9.40 42.75 15.89
N LEU A 276 -8.66 41.68 16.21
CA LEU A 276 -8.16 40.75 15.22
C LEU A 276 -9.40 40.25 14.47
N SER A 277 -9.51 40.72 13.23
CA SER A 277 -10.50 40.23 12.28
C SER A 277 -10.47 38.69 12.29
N PRO A 278 -11.60 37.99 12.50
CA PRO A 278 -11.67 36.52 12.44
C PRO A 278 -11.16 35.94 11.11
N ALA A 279 -11.00 36.79 10.08
CA ALA A 279 -10.53 36.41 8.75
C ALA A 279 -9.02 36.14 8.64
N GLN A 280 -8.21 36.42 9.68
CA GLN A 280 -6.75 36.21 9.62
C GLN A 280 -6.23 35.05 10.48
N ALA A 281 -7.08 34.37 11.26
CA ALA A 281 -6.67 33.26 12.13
C ALA A 281 -6.57 31.90 11.39
N ASP A 282 -7.04 31.80 10.14
CA ASP A 282 -7.34 30.50 9.50
C ASP A 282 -6.34 30.06 8.42
N SER A 283 -5.24 30.80 8.19
CA SER A 283 -4.30 30.50 7.10
C SER A 283 -3.14 29.56 7.45
N ASN A 284 -3.00 29.15 8.73
CA ASN A 284 -1.83 28.40 9.20
C ASN A 284 -2.13 27.11 9.98
N GLN A 285 -3.39 26.64 10.02
CA GLN A 285 -3.70 25.35 10.62
C GLN A 285 -3.36 24.20 9.68
N ALA A 286 -2.45 23.32 10.13
CA ALA A 286 -2.14 22.08 9.43
C ALA A 286 -3.40 21.20 9.31
N TRP A 287 -3.68 20.67 8.11
CA TRP A 287 -4.88 19.86 7.88
C TRP A 287 -4.74 18.47 8.50
N LEU A 288 -5.81 18.00 9.13
CA LEU A 288 -5.91 16.70 9.78
C LEU A 288 -6.97 15.86 9.08
N PRO A 289 -6.64 14.67 8.54
CA PRO A 289 -7.61 13.79 7.91
C PRO A 289 -8.60 13.27 8.96
N ARG A 290 -9.89 13.61 8.82
CA ARG A 290 -10.92 13.22 9.80
C ARG A 290 -11.47 11.83 9.50
N ALA A 291 -11.90 11.62 8.26
CA ALA A 291 -12.54 10.38 7.85
C ALA A 291 -11.59 9.16 7.86
N ILE A 292 -12.12 8.01 8.30
CA ILE A 292 -11.41 6.72 8.30
C ILE A 292 -11.76 5.90 7.03
N TRP A 293 -12.92 6.10 6.43
CA TRP A 293 -13.37 5.32 5.27
C TRP A 293 -12.38 5.31 4.07
N PRO A 294 -11.60 6.38 3.77
CA PRO A 294 -10.64 6.33 2.67
C PRO A 294 -9.57 5.26 2.83
N LEU A 295 -9.16 5.00 4.08
CA LEU A 295 -8.22 3.94 4.43
C LEU A 295 -8.82 2.56 4.13
N LEU A 296 -10.09 2.35 4.52
CA LEU A 296 -10.77 1.08 4.31
C LEU A 296 -11.01 0.82 2.82
N VAL A 297 -11.49 1.80 2.06
CA VAL A 297 -11.71 1.68 0.61
C VAL A 297 -10.39 1.38 -0.11
N THR A 298 -9.33 2.13 0.21
CA THR A 298 -7.99 1.87 -0.36
C THR A 298 -7.52 0.45 -0.05
N SER A 299 -7.79 -0.08 1.15
CA SER A 299 -7.39 -1.43 1.54
C SER A 299 -8.16 -2.52 0.81
N VAL A 300 -9.46 -2.32 0.56
CA VAL A 300 -10.24 -3.22 -0.28
C VAL A 300 -9.72 -3.23 -1.71
N VAL A 301 -9.51 -2.05 -2.32
CA VAL A 301 -9.01 -1.94 -3.70
C VAL A 301 -7.62 -2.58 -3.83
N PHE A 302 -6.73 -2.33 -2.88
CA PHE A 302 -5.40 -2.95 -2.84
C PHE A 302 -5.49 -4.48 -2.81
N ALA A 303 -6.31 -5.06 -1.93
CA ALA A 303 -6.51 -6.50 -1.84
C ALA A 303 -7.12 -7.09 -3.12
N MET A 304 -8.12 -6.42 -3.70
CA MET A 304 -8.79 -6.89 -4.92
C MET A 304 -7.88 -6.88 -6.15
N MET A 305 -6.91 -5.96 -6.22
CA MET A 305 -5.92 -5.94 -7.31
C MET A 305 -4.96 -7.14 -7.27
N HIS A 306 -4.94 -7.89 -6.16
CA HIS A 306 -4.23 -9.15 -6.02
C HIS A 306 -5.16 -10.37 -6.20
N GLY A 307 -6.38 -10.16 -6.70
CA GLY A 307 -7.29 -11.24 -7.06
C GLY A 307 -6.66 -12.19 -8.08
N GLY A 308 -6.87 -13.49 -7.89
CA GLY A 308 -6.23 -14.53 -8.70
C GLY A 308 -4.91 -15.06 -8.14
N GLN A 309 -4.41 -14.53 -7.02
CA GLN A 309 -3.21 -15.03 -6.32
C GLN A 309 -3.57 -15.94 -5.12
N GLY A 310 -4.61 -16.76 -5.26
CA GLY A 310 -5.11 -17.64 -4.18
C GLY A 310 -5.56 -16.88 -2.94
N ALA A 311 -5.04 -17.27 -1.77
CA ALA A 311 -5.40 -16.70 -0.47
C ALA A 311 -4.88 -15.28 -0.23
N ALA A 312 -3.95 -14.77 -1.05
CA ALA A 312 -3.21 -13.53 -0.82
C ALA A 312 -4.07 -12.27 -0.54
N PRO A 313 -5.24 -12.04 -1.19
CA PRO A 313 -6.06 -10.86 -0.93
C PRO A 313 -6.45 -10.68 0.55
N VAL A 314 -6.64 -11.77 1.30
CA VAL A 314 -7.07 -11.74 2.71
C VAL A 314 -6.00 -11.09 3.61
N PRO A 315 -4.77 -11.61 3.74
CA PRO A 315 -3.73 -10.95 4.52
C PRO A 315 -3.35 -9.57 3.97
N LEU A 316 -3.38 -9.38 2.64
CA LEU A 316 -3.06 -8.08 2.02
C LEU A 316 -4.06 -6.98 2.37
N PHE A 317 -5.34 -7.31 2.59
CA PHE A 317 -6.32 -6.36 3.11
C PHE A 317 -5.90 -5.83 4.48
N PHE A 318 -5.54 -6.72 5.42
CA PHE A 318 -5.11 -6.33 6.77
C PHE A 318 -3.77 -5.60 6.78
N LEU A 319 -2.84 -6.02 5.91
CA LEU A 319 -1.60 -5.29 5.67
C LEU A 319 -1.90 -3.86 5.23
N SER A 320 -2.74 -3.69 4.21
CA SER A 320 -3.09 -2.38 3.67
C SER A 320 -3.79 -1.48 4.70
N ILE A 321 -4.55 -2.04 5.66
CA ILE A 321 -5.09 -1.27 6.79
C ILE A 321 -3.94 -0.67 7.62
N GLY A 322 -2.92 -1.47 7.96
CA GLY A 322 -1.75 -1.01 8.72
C GLY A 322 -0.96 0.06 7.98
N LEU A 323 -0.70 -0.16 6.68
CA LEU A 323 0.01 0.78 5.81
C LEU A 323 -0.77 2.09 5.64
N GLY A 324 -2.09 2.00 5.42
CA GLY A 324 -2.98 3.14 5.31
C GLY A 324 -3.14 3.90 6.62
N TYR A 325 -3.08 3.21 7.77
CA TYR A 325 -3.05 3.83 9.10
C TYR A 325 -1.79 4.68 9.27
N LEU A 326 -0.60 4.15 8.98
CA LEU A 326 0.65 4.92 9.07
C LEU A 326 0.63 6.16 8.17
N TYR A 327 0.17 6.00 6.94
CA TYR A 327 0.05 7.13 6.01
C TYR A 327 -0.99 8.16 6.48
N ARG A 328 -2.12 7.72 7.03
CA ARG A 328 -3.13 8.63 7.61
C ARG A 328 -2.54 9.41 8.78
N GLN A 329 -1.79 8.75 9.67
CA GLN A 329 -1.28 9.38 10.89
C GLN A 329 -0.12 10.34 10.61
N THR A 330 0.77 10.00 9.67
CA THR A 330 2.00 10.76 9.44
C THR A 330 1.94 11.67 8.22
N GLY A 331 1.09 11.34 7.24
CA GLY A 331 1.13 11.94 5.91
C GLY A 331 2.35 11.57 5.07
N ARG A 332 3.25 10.72 5.58
CA ARG A 332 4.51 10.35 4.94
C ARG A 332 4.43 8.94 4.39
N ILE A 333 4.97 8.74 3.20
CA ILE A 333 5.01 7.43 2.55
C ILE A 333 6.08 6.51 3.15
N THR A 334 7.19 7.07 3.66
CA THR A 334 8.36 6.30 4.13
C THR A 334 8.02 5.22 5.17
N PRO A 335 7.25 5.47 6.25
CA PRO A 335 6.94 4.43 7.22
C PRO A 335 6.19 3.23 6.60
N SER A 336 5.18 3.49 5.78
CA SER A 336 4.42 2.46 5.07
C SER A 336 5.29 1.70 4.06
N LEU A 337 6.12 2.42 3.32
CA LEU A 337 7.06 1.85 2.37
C LEU A 337 8.03 0.87 3.03
N ILE A 338 8.58 1.21 4.20
CA ILE A 338 9.48 0.34 4.94
C ILE A 338 8.76 -0.94 5.40
N VAL A 339 7.54 -0.84 5.92
CA VAL A 339 6.77 -2.04 6.32
C VAL A 339 6.54 -2.97 5.12
N HIS A 340 6.17 -2.39 3.97
CA HIS A 340 5.94 -3.14 2.74
C HIS A 340 7.23 -3.80 2.21
N MET A 341 8.33 -3.04 2.13
CA MET A 341 9.65 -3.58 1.72
C MET A 341 10.13 -4.69 2.66
N VAL A 342 9.93 -4.56 3.97
CA VAL A 342 10.32 -5.59 4.95
C VAL A 342 9.53 -6.87 4.72
N LEU A 343 8.21 -6.79 4.51
CA LEU A 343 7.40 -7.97 4.20
C LEU A 343 7.91 -8.67 2.94
N ASN A 344 8.02 -7.95 1.83
CA ASN A 344 8.39 -8.56 0.55
C ASN A 344 9.82 -9.11 0.58
N SER A 345 10.76 -8.37 1.20
CA SER A 345 12.14 -8.84 1.37
C SER A 345 12.21 -10.10 2.22
N LEU A 346 11.47 -10.15 3.34
CA LEU A 346 11.44 -11.30 4.24
C LEU A 346 10.85 -12.52 3.56
N THR A 347 9.68 -12.40 2.94
CA THR A 347 9.00 -13.50 2.24
C THR A 347 9.90 -14.08 1.14
N LEU A 348 10.49 -13.22 0.30
CA LEU A 348 11.39 -13.67 -0.77
C LEU A 348 12.68 -14.30 -0.22
N SER A 349 13.24 -13.78 0.87
CA SER A 349 14.45 -14.33 1.49
C SER A 349 14.19 -15.72 2.09
N VAL A 350 13.04 -15.89 2.76
CA VAL A 350 12.61 -17.20 3.28
C VAL A 350 12.43 -18.19 2.14
N GLU A 351 11.69 -17.82 1.10
CA GLU A 351 11.47 -18.69 -0.07
C GLU A 351 12.77 -19.05 -0.78
N PHE A 352 13.64 -18.07 -1.02
CA PHE A 352 14.94 -18.30 -1.63
C PHE A 352 15.79 -19.27 -0.80
N SER A 353 15.84 -19.07 0.52
CA SER A 353 16.58 -19.95 1.42
C SER A 353 16.00 -21.38 1.47
N ARG A 354 14.66 -21.52 1.37
CA ARG A 354 13.95 -22.80 1.29
C ARG A 354 14.35 -23.57 0.04
N MET A 355 14.28 -22.92 -1.12
CA MET A 355 14.65 -23.51 -2.41
C MET A 355 16.14 -23.85 -2.47
N ALA A 356 17.01 -22.97 -1.99
CA ALA A 356 18.44 -23.21 -1.92
C ALA A 356 18.80 -24.38 -0.97
N ALA A 357 17.95 -24.66 0.01
CA ALA A 357 18.08 -25.81 0.90
C ALA A 357 17.50 -27.12 0.32
N GLY A 358 16.84 -27.08 -0.85
CA GLY A 358 16.23 -28.25 -1.48
C GLY A 358 14.95 -28.75 -0.79
N LEU A 359 14.28 -27.89 -0.03
CA LEU A 359 13.03 -28.25 0.68
C LEU A 359 11.82 -28.09 -0.25
N ASN A 360 10.99 -29.13 -0.34
CA ASN A 360 9.75 -29.08 -1.13
C ASN A 360 8.71 -28.19 -0.44
N ALA A 361 7.85 -27.52 -1.23
CA ALA A 361 6.78 -26.65 -0.71
C ALA A 361 5.80 -27.40 0.22
N THR A 362 5.73 -28.73 0.12
CA THR A 362 4.90 -29.60 0.96
C THR A 362 5.50 -29.94 2.33
N THR A 363 6.77 -29.56 2.59
CA THR A 363 7.51 -29.98 3.80
C THR A 363 7.68 -28.92 4.89
N GLY A 364 6.99 -27.77 4.84
CA GLY A 364 7.09 -26.82 5.95
C GLY A 364 6.08 -25.69 5.95
N ILE A 365 5.24 -25.69 6.99
CA ILE A 365 4.85 -24.49 7.74
C ILE A 365 5.86 -24.36 8.89
#